data_AF-A0AAE8IF42-F1
#
_entry.id   AF-A0AAE8IF42-F1
#
_cell.length_a   1.000
_cell.length_b   1.000
_cell.length_c   1.000
_cell.angle_alpha   90.00
_cell.angle_beta   90.00
_cell.angle_gamma   90.00
#
_symmetry.space_group_name_H-M   'P 1'
#
loop_
_entity.id
_entity.type
_entity.pdbx_description
1 polymer ?
#
loop_
_entity_poly.entity_id
_entity_poly.type
_entity_poly.pdbx_seq_one_letter_code
_entity_poly.pdbx_strand_id
1 'polypeptide(L)'
;MESINPAQSAPAITQNPDIRYLGRLLGDVIRAYGGEKLYKQTEYIRSASVDRARGLQGADLTDTGLDALNLDDTLNFTRGFMLFSMLANLAEDRQGVAAEPGADVASAVAKLESHGIGKDAVLELLSHSLIVPVLTAHPTEVRRKSMIDHKNRIADLMQLKDAGRTETDDGENLDEAIFRQIALLWQTRPLRREKLFVQDEIDNVLTYFRDIFLPTLPALYGRWERVLGARPHSFLRVGNWIGGDRDGNPFVQAPQLRSALGRGCEAALA
;
A
#
# COMPACT_ATOMS: atom_id res chain seq x y z
N MET A 1 -2.59 31.37 31.45
CA MET A 1 -2.76 29.95 31.81
C MET A 1 -3.88 29.42 30.93
N GLU A 2 -3.57 29.13 29.67
CA GLU A 2 -4.55 28.75 28.66
C GLU A 2 -4.97 27.30 28.87
N SER A 3 -6.29 27.12 28.95
CA SER A 3 -6.96 25.84 29.09
C SER A 3 -6.76 24.97 27.85
N ILE A 4 -6.09 23.84 28.02
CA ILE A 4 -5.99 22.78 27.01
C ILE A 4 -7.38 22.16 26.86
N ASN A 5 -7.99 22.33 25.69
CA ASN A 5 -9.29 21.76 25.32
C ASN A 5 -9.13 20.25 25.07
N PRO A 6 -9.68 19.34 25.91
CA PRO A 6 -9.47 17.91 25.77
C PRO A 6 -10.70 17.28 25.10
N ALA A 7 -10.72 17.24 23.77
CA ALA A 7 -11.51 16.27 22.98
C ALA A 7 -11.35 16.57 21.48
N GLN A 8 -10.18 16.27 20.90
CA GLN A 8 -10.19 15.84 19.51
C GLN A 8 -10.65 14.38 19.52
N SER A 9 -11.95 14.19 19.29
CA SER A 9 -12.53 12.88 19.02
C SER A 9 -11.70 12.20 17.94
N ALA A 10 -11.26 10.97 18.19
CA ALA A 10 -10.66 10.13 17.16
C ALA A 10 -11.51 10.21 15.88
N PRO A 11 -10.89 10.31 14.68
CA PRO A 11 -11.64 10.42 13.44
C PRO A 11 -12.70 9.32 13.39
N ALA A 12 -13.96 9.70 13.14
CA ALA A 12 -15.06 8.76 13.01
C ALA A 12 -14.65 7.71 11.99
N ILE A 13 -14.67 6.43 12.36
CA ILE A 13 -14.36 5.30 11.46
C ILE A 13 -15.11 5.56 10.16
N THR A 14 -14.38 5.93 9.12
CA THR A 14 -14.96 6.40 7.87
C THR A 14 -15.84 5.28 7.35
N GLN A 15 -17.08 5.59 7.02
CA GLN A 15 -18.09 4.64 6.55
C GLN A 15 -17.78 4.19 5.10
N ASN A 16 -16.54 3.78 4.83
CA ASN A 16 -16.03 3.45 3.52
C ASN A 16 -16.80 2.22 2.96
N PRO A 17 -17.54 2.36 1.85
CA PRO A 17 -18.32 1.26 1.26
C PRO A 17 -17.41 0.14 0.74
N ASP A 18 -16.21 0.45 0.24
CA ASP A 18 -15.23 -0.52 -0.24
C ASP A 18 -14.70 -1.38 0.91
N ILE A 19 -14.41 -0.77 2.08
CA ILE A 19 -14.02 -1.53 3.28
C ILE A 19 -15.13 -2.51 3.68
N ARG A 20 -16.39 -2.08 3.65
CA ARG A 20 -17.54 -2.95 3.96
C ARG A 20 -17.70 -4.08 2.94
N TYR A 21 -17.53 -3.77 1.67
CA TYR A 21 -17.63 -4.74 0.58
C TYR A 21 -16.52 -5.81 0.67
N LEU A 22 -15.25 -5.38 0.73
CA LEU A 22 -14.11 -6.29 0.83
C LEU A 22 -14.11 -7.06 2.16
N GLY A 23 -14.51 -6.41 3.26
CA GLY A 23 -14.65 -7.05 4.57
C GLY A 23 -15.71 -8.16 4.56
N ARG A 24 -16.84 -7.96 3.88
CA ARG A 24 -17.87 -9.00 3.71
C ARG A 24 -17.33 -10.19 2.91
N LEU A 25 -16.66 -9.94 1.78
CA LEU A 25 -16.05 -11.01 0.99
C LEU A 25 -14.98 -11.78 1.78
N LEU A 26 -14.17 -11.10 2.59
CA LEU A 26 -13.23 -11.76 3.50
C LEU A 26 -13.96 -12.61 4.53
N GLY A 27 -15.06 -12.12 5.11
CA GLY A 27 -15.90 -12.90 6.01
C GLY A 27 -16.43 -14.18 5.36
N ASP A 28 -16.87 -14.09 4.11
CA ASP A 28 -17.35 -15.25 3.34
C ASP A 28 -16.20 -16.23 3.03
N VAL A 29 -14.99 -15.74 2.74
CA VAL A 29 -13.78 -16.58 2.60
C VAL A 29 -13.43 -17.27 3.92
N ILE A 30 -13.44 -16.56 5.05
CA ILE A 30 -13.19 -17.14 6.37
C ILE A 30 -14.22 -18.23 6.67
N ARG A 31 -15.50 -18.00 6.36
CA ARG A 31 -16.56 -19.00 6.53
C ARG A 31 -16.32 -20.23 5.65
N ALA A 32 -15.98 -20.04 4.37
CA ALA A 32 -15.79 -21.11 3.40
C ALA A 32 -14.56 -21.98 3.71
N TYR A 33 -13.43 -21.38 4.11
CA TYR A 33 -12.16 -22.09 4.27
C TYR A 33 -11.74 -22.33 5.73
N GLY A 34 -12.20 -21.49 6.65
CA GLY A 34 -11.93 -21.61 8.09
C GLY A 34 -13.12 -22.17 8.89
N GLY A 35 -14.29 -22.29 8.27
CA GLY A 35 -15.50 -22.85 8.85
C GLY A 35 -16.32 -21.86 9.68
N GLU A 36 -17.56 -22.27 9.97
CA GLU A 36 -18.55 -21.43 10.66
C GLU A 36 -18.12 -21.03 12.08
N LYS A 37 -17.43 -21.93 12.79
CA LYS A 37 -16.94 -21.66 14.15
C LYS A 37 -15.96 -20.48 14.16
N LEU A 38 -14.94 -20.53 13.31
CA LEU A 38 -13.93 -19.48 13.23
C LEU A 38 -14.54 -18.14 12.79
N TYR A 39 -15.44 -18.17 11.80
CA TYR A 39 -16.16 -16.98 11.36
C TYR A 39 -16.91 -16.31 12.52
N LYS A 40 -17.72 -17.07 13.27
CA LYS A 40 -18.47 -16.55 14.42
C LYS A 40 -17.57 -16.00 15.51
N GLN A 41 -16.48 -16.71 15.83
CA GLN A 41 -15.50 -16.25 16.81
C GLN A 41 -14.83 -14.94 16.38
N THR A 42 -14.44 -14.84 15.11
CA THR A 42 -13.82 -13.63 14.56
C THR A 42 -14.77 -12.44 14.60
N GLU A 43 -16.04 -12.63 14.21
CA GLU A 43 -17.05 -11.57 14.26
C GLU A 43 -17.40 -11.16 15.69
N TYR A 44 -17.43 -12.09 16.64
CA TYR A 44 -17.61 -11.79 18.05
C TYR A 44 -16.48 -10.89 18.59
N ILE A 45 -15.22 -11.29 18.37
CA ILE A 45 -14.05 -10.52 18.81
C ILE A 45 -14.03 -9.13 18.14
N ARG A 46 -14.36 -9.05 16.84
CA ARG A 46 -14.45 -7.80 16.08
C ARG A 46 -15.52 -6.87 16.66
N SER A 47 -16.73 -7.38 16.92
CA SER A 47 -17.83 -6.60 17.50
C SER A 47 -17.46 -6.07 18.88
N ALA A 48 -16.98 -6.94 19.77
CA ALA A 48 -16.55 -6.56 21.12
C ALA A 48 -15.47 -5.47 21.09
N SER A 49 -14.49 -5.59 20.17
CA SER A 49 -13.43 -4.59 20.01
C SER A 49 -13.95 -3.23 19.53
N VAL A 50 -14.92 -3.22 18.60
CA VAL A 50 -15.55 -1.98 18.10
C VAL A 50 -16.40 -1.32 19.18
N ASP A 51 -17.19 -2.11 19.92
CA ASP A 51 -18.05 -1.61 20.99
C ASP A 51 -17.22 -0.97 22.12
N ARG A 52 -16.09 -1.59 22.45
CA ARG A 52 -15.09 -1.04 23.37
C ARG A 52 -14.46 0.25 22.87
N ALA A 53 -14.01 0.29 21.61
CA ALA A 53 -13.43 1.48 21.01
C ALA A 53 -14.40 2.67 20.94
N ARG A 54 -15.71 2.41 20.85
CA ARG A 54 -16.78 3.42 20.87
C ARG A 54 -17.17 3.87 22.28
N GLY A 55 -16.60 3.28 23.33
CA GLY A 55 -16.89 3.62 24.72
C GLY A 55 -18.34 3.31 25.12
N LEU A 56 -18.96 2.28 24.53
CA LEU A 56 -20.30 1.84 24.95
C LEU A 56 -20.26 1.39 26.41
N GLN A 57 -21.25 1.80 27.20
CA GLN A 57 -21.30 1.46 28.63
C GLN A 57 -21.28 -0.06 28.85
N GLY A 58 -20.33 -0.55 29.66
CA GLY A 58 -20.16 -1.99 29.93
C GLY A 58 -19.24 -2.74 28.95
N ALA A 59 -18.74 -2.08 27.90
CA ALA A 59 -17.84 -2.69 26.91
C ALA A 59 -16.43 -3.02 27.44
N ASP A 60 -15.98 -2.37 28.52
CA ASP A 60 -14.71 -2.71 29.19
C ASP A 60 -14.83 -3.95 30.10
N LEU A 61 -16.05 -4.39 30.41
CA LEU A 61 -16.33 -5.57 31.24
C LEU A 61 -16.60 -6.83 30.41
N THR A 62 -16.63 -6.71 29.09
CA THR A 62 -16.94 -7.81 28.18
C THR A 62 -15.68 -8.62 27.90
N ASP A 63 -15.79 -9.95 28.04
CA ASP A 63 -14.76 -10.88 27.59
C ASP A 63 -14.48 -10.65 26.10
N THR A 64 -13.22 -10.45 25.76
CA THR A 64 -12.80 -10.26 24.36
C THR A 64 -12.95 -11.53 23.54
N GLY A 65 -13.10 -12.70 24.19
CA GLY A 65 -13.14 -14.01 23.56
C GLY A 65 -11.78 -14.50 23.07
N LEU A 66 -10.70 -13.73 23.29
CA LEU A 66 -9.34 -14.07 22.87
C LEU A 66 -8.77 -15.26 23.66
N ASP A 67 -9.06 -15.34 24.97
CA ASP A 67 -8.55 -16.42 25.84
C ASP A 67 -9.16 -17.79 25.51
N ALA A 68 -10.27 -17.81 24.76
CA ALA A 68 -10.94 -19.03 24.32
C ALA A 68 -10.34 -19.63 23.03
N LEU A 69 -9.38 -18.95 22.40
CA LEU A 69 -8.77 -19.42 21.16
C LEU A 69 -7.68 -20.45 21.45
N ASN A 70 -7.76 -21.62 20.79
CA ASN A 70 -6.60 -22.52 20.72
C ASN A 70 -5.54 -21.95 19.76
N LEU A 71 -4.39 -22.61 19.64
CA LEU A 71 -3.29 -22.14 18.80
C LEU A 71 -3.70 -21.97 17.32
N ASP A 72 -4.42 -22.94 16.75
CA ASP A 72 -4.83 -22.88 15.34
C ASP A 72 -5.86 -21.77 15.09
N ASP A 73 -6.84 -21.63 15.99
CA ASP A 73 -7.86 -20.58 15.96
C ASP A 73 -7.19 -19.20 16.13
N THR A 74 -6.17 -19.07 16.99
CA THR A 74 -5.38 -17.84 17.17
C THR A 74 -4.61 -17.44 15.91
N LEU A 75 -3.94 -18.40 15.27
CA LEU A 75 -3.19 -18.17 14.04
C LEU A 75 -4.11 -17.76 12.88
N ASN A 76 -5.27 -18.41 12.76
CA ASN A 76 -6.26 -18.07 11.75
C ASN A 76 -6.93 -16.73 12.03
N PHE A 77 -7.23 -16.41 13.29
CA PHE A 77 -7.76 -15.11 13.69
C PHE A 77 -6.78 -13.98 13.36
N THR A 78 -5.50 -14.14 13.72
CA THR A 78 -4.46 -13.15 13.40
C THR A 78 -4.29 -12.99 11.90
N ARG A 79 -4.37 -14.08 11.13
CA ARG A 79 -4.36 -14.01 9.66
C ARG A 79 -5.55 -13.23 9.11
N GLY A 80 -6.76 -13.51 9.61
CA GLY A 80 -7.98 -12.80 9.22
C GLY A 80 -7.87 -11.31 9.48
N PHE A 81 -7.39 -10.91 10.66
CA PHE A 81 -7.20 -9.51 11.00
C PHE A 81 -6.14 -8.81 10.12
N MET A 82 -5.02 -9.48 9.85
CA MET A 82 -3.99 -8.99 8.94
C MET A 82 -4.54 -8.79 7.53
N LEU A 83 -5.34 -9.73 7.00
CA LEU A 83 -5.97 -9.59 5.69
C LEU A 83 -7.03 -8.49 5.68
N PHE A 84 -7.82 -8.36 6.74
CA PHE A 84 -8.76 -7.27 6.88
C PHE A 84 -8.06 -5.91 6.83
N SER A 85 -6.98 -5.74 7.60
CA SER A 85 -6.17 -4.51 7.57
C SER A 85 -5.56 -4.26 6.19
N MET A 86 -5.08 -5.29 5.49
CA MET A 86 -4.55 -5.16 4.13
C MET A 86 -5.63 -4.70 3.14
N LEU A 87 -6.83 -5.27 3.21
CA LEU A 87 -7.96 -4.90 2.34
C LEU A 87 -8.53 -3.53 2.70
N ALA A 88 -8.53 -3.16 3.99
CA ALA A 88 -8.92 -1.83 4.43
C ALA A 88 -7.96 -0.78 3.88
N ASN A 89 -6.65 -0.99 4.01
CA ASN A 89 -5.64 -0.11 3.40
C ASN A 89 -5.82 -0.02 1.88
N LEU A 90 -6.10 -1.14 1.20
CA LEU A 90 -6.36 -1.10 -0.25
C LEU A 90 -7.59 -0.25 -0.60
N ALA A 91 -8.68 -0.38 0.17
CA ALA A 91 -9.89 0.42 0.00
C ALA A 91 -9.66 1.91 0.33
N GLU A 92 -8.83 2.20 1.32
CA GLU A 92 -8.41 3.56 1.66
C GLU A 92 -7.51 4.15 0.59
N ASP A 93 -6.47 3.43 0.14
CA ASP A 93 -5.58 3.85 -0.95
C ASP A 93 -6.40 4.24 -2.19
N ARG A 94 -7.40 3.43 -2.54
CA ARG A 94 -8.31 3.71 -3.66
C ARG A 94 -9.14 4.98 -3.49
N GLN A 95 -9.47 5.38 -2.26
CA GLN A 95 -10.19 6.63 -1.96
C GLN A 95 -9.24 7.82 -1.74
N GLY A 96 -8.03 7.57 -1.23
CA GLY A 96 -6.99 8.55 -0.95
C GLY A 96 -6.29 9.08 -2.21
N VAL A 97 -6.54 8.49 -3.38
CA VAL A 97 -6.24 9.12 -4.69
C VAL A 97 -7.29 10.18 -5.07
N ALA A 98 -8.27 10.49 -4.22
CA ALA A 98 -8.85 11.82 -4.21
C ALA A 98 -7.75 12.80 -3.75
N ALA A 99 -6.86 13.16 -4.68
CA ALA A 99 -5.84 14.18 -4.49
C ALA A 99 -6.49 15.36 -3.75
N GLU A 100 -5.88 15.82 -2.66
CA GLU A 100 -6.34 17.05 -2.02
C GLU A 100 -6.56 18.10 -3.13
N PRO A 101 -7.77 18.67 -3.26
CA PRO A 101 -8.05 19.59 -4.36
C PRO A 101 -6.99 20.71 -4.38
N GLY A 102 -6.21 20.76 -5.46
CA GLY A 102 -5.11 21.72 -5.60
C GLY A 102 -3.70 21.22 -5.23
N ALA A 103 -3.53 19.95 -4.85
CA ALA A 103 -2.22 19.33 -4.59
C ALA A 103 -1.55 18.81 -5.88
N ASP A 104 -1.57 19.61 -6.95
CA ASP A 104 -0.90 19.32 -8.22
C ASP A 104 -0.01 20.48 -8.68
N VAL A 105 0.87 20.20 -9.65
CA VAL A 105 1.83 21.19 -10.16
C VAL A 105 1.13 22.36 -10.85
N ALA A 106 -0.01 22.14 -11.49
CA ALA A 106 -0.75 23.22 -12.17
C ALA A 106 -1.27 24.23 -11.16
N SER A 107 -1.86 23.75 -10.06
CA SER A 107 -2.38 24.54 -8.96
C SER A 107 -1.26 25.26 -8.21
N ALA A 108 -0.12 24.60 -8.00
CA ALA A 108 1.07 25.21 -7.41
C ALA A 108 1.62 26.35 -8.29
N VAL A 109 1.72 26.14 -9.61
CA VAL A 109 2.16 27.17 -10.57
C VAL A 109 1.17 28.34 -10.60
N ALA A 110 -0.14 28.08 -10.66
CA ALA A 110 -1.16 29.14 -10.63
C ALA A 110 -1.10 29.98 -9.33
N LYS A 111 -0.82 29.33 -8.20
CA LYS A 111 -0.61 30.02 -6.92
C LYS A 111 0.67 30.87 -6.92
N LEU A 112 1.75 30.41 -7.54
CA LEU A 112 2.98 31.20 -7.68
C LEU A 112 2.76 32.40 -8.61
N GLU A 113 2.06 32.20 -9.72
CA GLU A 113 1.70 33.27 -10.66
C GLU A 113 0.86 34.36 -9.98
N SER A 114 -0.08 33.99 -9.09
CA SER A 114 -0.87 34.99 -8.33
C SER A 114 -0.05 35.82 -7.35
N HIS A 115 1.15 35.37 -6.99
CA HIS A 115 2.13 36.11 -6.19
C HIS A 115 3.19 36.81 -7.06
N GLY A 116 3.01 36.84 -8.37
CA GLY A 116 3.93 37.49 -9.32
C GLY A 116 5.17 36.65 -9.68
N ILE A 117 5.18 35.36 -9.35
CA ILE A 117 6.28 34.44 -9.70
C ILE A 117 5.93 33.73 -11.00
N GLY A 118 6.62 34.09 -12.08
CA GLY A 118 6.41 33.49 -13.40
C GLY A 118 7.05 32.10 -13.55
N LYS A 119 6.65 31.39 -14.61
CA LYS A 119 7.13 30.04 -14.93
C LYS A 119 8.64 29.97 -15.17
N ASP A 120 9.25 31.02 -15.72
CA ASP A 120 10.70 31.08 -15.95
C ASP A 120 11.48 30.97 -14.64
N ALA A 121 11.03 31.64 -13.58
CA ALA A 121 11.64 31.55 -12.26
C ALA A 121 11.47 30.14 -11.64
N VAL A 122 10.35 29.46 -11.92
CA VAL A 122 10.13 28.07 -11.51
C VAL A 122 11.07 27.13 -12.25
N LEU A 123 11.24 27.32 -13.57
CA LEU A 123 12.17 26.53 -14.38
C LEU A 123 13.62 26.74 -13.94
N GLU A 124 14.02 27.97 -13.62
CA GLU A 124 15.33 28.30 -13.07
C GLU A 124 15.56 27.60 -11.72
N LEU A 125 14.62 27.68 -10.79
CA LEU A 125 14.69 26.97 -9.51
C LEU A 125 14.87 25.45 -9.71
N LEU A 126 14.05 24.85 -10.58
CA LEU A 126 14.12 23.42 -10.87
C LEU A 126 15.45 23.04 -11.54
N SER A 127 16.08 23.94 -12.30
CA SER A 127 17.40 23.70 -12.89
C SER A 127 18.53 23.56 -11.87
N HIS A 128 18.34 24.15 -10.68
CA HIS A 128 19.27 24.05 -9.54
C HIS A 128 18.82 23.08 -8.46
N SER A 129 17.71 22.37 -8.67
CA SER A 129 17.13 21.47 -7.69
C SER A 129 17.59 20.02 -7.90
N LEU A 130 17.65 19.27 -6.79
CA LEU A 130 17.84 17.83 -6.81
C LEU A 130 16.96 17.18 -5.74
N ILE A 131 16.08 16.29 -6.18
CA ILE A 131 15.23 15.45 -5.34
C ILE A 131 15.60 14.01 -5.62
N VAL A 132 15.99 13.27 -4.58
CA VAL A 132 16.37 11.86 -4.70
C VAL A 132 15.64 11.03 -3.64
N PRO A 133 14.47 10.45 -3.98
CA PRO A 133 13.88 9.41 -3.14
C PRO A 133 14.82 8.21 -3.13
N VAL A 134 15.28 7.81 -1.95
CA VAL A 134 16.19 6.67 -1.78
C VAL A 134 15.39 5.47 -1.30
N LEU A 135 15.37 4.41 -2.12
CA LEU A 135 14.77 3.14 -1.74
C LEU A 135 15.65 2.45 -0.69
N THR A 136 15.04 2.09 0.43
CA THR A 136 15.68 1.37 1.54
C THR A 136 14.99 0.04 1.75
N ALA A 137 15.74 -0.96 2.21
CA ALA A 137 15.15 -2.25 2.53
C ALA A 137 14.22 -2.03 3.72
N HIS A 138 12.97 -2.45 3.59
CA HIS A 138 12.06 -2.38 4.72
C HIS A 138 12.36 -3.57 5.64
N PRO A 139 12.86 -3.35 6.88
CA PRO A 139 13.42 -4.40 7.73
C PRO A 139 12.42 -5.49 8.14
N THR A 140 11.12 -5.23 7.94
CA THR A 140 10.02 -6.16 8.25
C THR A 140 9.18 -6.56 7.05
N GLU A 141 9.51 -6.13 5.82
CA GLU A 141 8.69 -6.44 4.64
C GLU A 141 9.05 -7.80 4.03
N VAL A 142 8.84 -8.84 4.83
CA VAL A 142 8.94 -10.26 4.45
C VAL A 142 7.70 -10.69 3.63
N ARG A 143 6.95 -9.73 3.07
CA ARG A 143 5.74 -10.03 2.29
C ARG A 143 6.14 -10.68 0.98
N ARG A 144 5.54 -11.83 0.67
CA ARG A 144 5.80 -12.53 -0.58
C ARG A 144 5.26 -11.71 -1.77
N LYS A 145 5.98 -11.72 -2.90
CA LYS A 145 5.53 -11.12 -4.16
C LYS A 145 4.10 -11.55 -4.52
N SER A 146 3.75 -12.81 -4.31
CA SER A 146 2.38 -13.31 -4.50
C SER A 146 1.32 -12.56 -3.69
N MET A 147 1.61 -12.13 -2.45
CA MET A 147 0.67 -11.31 -1.66
C MET A 147 0.45 -9.94 -2.31
N ILE A 148 1.52 -9.33 -2.85
CA ILE A 148 1.47 -8.05 -3.55
C ILE A 148 0.68 -8.21 -4.85
N ASP A 149 0.96 -9.26 -5.62
CA ASP A 149 0.30 -9.53 -6.90
C ASP A 149 -1.21 -9.74 -6.72
N HIS A 150 -1.63 -10.54 -5.73
CA HIS A 150 -3.05 -10.73 -5.41
C HIS A 150 -3.71 -9.43 -4.94
N LYS A 151 -3.02 -8.61 -4.12
CA LYS A 151 -3.53 -7.30 -3.70
C LYS A 151 -3.75 -6.38 -4.91
N ASN A 152 -2.77 -6.29 -5.81
CA ASN A 152 -2.85 -5.45 -7.01
C ASN A 152 -3.98 -5.94 -7.93
N ARG A 153 -4.12 -7.27 -8.10
CA ARG A 153 -5.23 -7.83 -8.89
C ARG A 153 -6.60 -7.46 -8.32
N ILE A 154 -6.77 -7.44 -6.99
CA ILE A 154 -8.01 -6.96 -6.36
C ILE A 154 -8.23 -5.47 -6.68
N ALA A 155 -7.16 -4.65 -6.64
CA ALA A 155 -7.23 -3.24 -7.00
C ALA A 155 -7.76 -3.03 -8.42
N ASP A 156 -7.23 -3.79 -9.39
CA ASP A 156 -7.62 -3.73 -10.81
C ASP A 156 -9.08 -4.17 -11.01
N LEU A 157 -9.48 -5.28 -10.38
CA LEU A 157 -10.87 -5.78 -10.47
C LEU A 157 -11.86 -4.77 -9.89
N MET A 158 -11.48 -4.12 -8.79
CA MET A 158 -12.29 -3.05 -8.20
C MET A 158 -12.37 -1.82 -9.12
N GLN A 159 -11.30 -1.45 -9.85
CA GLN A 159 -11.37 -0.39 -10.86
C GLN A 159 -12.34 -0.71 -12.01
N LEU A 160 -12.38 -1.98 -12.46
CA LEU A 160 -13.38 -2.41 -13.45
C LEU A 160 -14.80 -2.27 -12.92
N LYS A 161 -15.02 -2.59 -11.64
CA LYS A 161 -16.31 -2.44 -10.97
C LYS A 161 -16.72 -0.96 -10.88
N ASP A 162 -15.79 -0.06 -10.57
CA ASP A 162 -16.04 1.40 -10.55
C ASP A 162 -16.43 1.93 -11.93
N ALA A 163 -15.86 1.35 -12.99
CA ALA A 163 -16.21 1.64 -14.37
C ALA A 163 -17.58 1.08 -14.80
N GLY A 164 -18.35 0.50 -13.86
CA GLY A 164 -19.70 -0.03 -14.10
C GLY A 164 -19.72 -1.41 -14.76
N ARG A 165 -18.58 -2.10 -14.85
CA ARG A 165 -18.53 -3.47 -15.38
C ARG A 165 -19.04 -4.47 -14.34
N THR A 166 -19.55 -5.60 -14.83
CA THR A 166 -19.97 -6.74 -14.02
C THR A 166 -19.07 -7.96 -14.19
N GLU A 167 -18.30 -8.01 -15.28
CA GLU A 167 -17.45 -9.14 -15.66
C GLU A 167 -16.07 -8.67 -16.13
N THR A 168 -15.07 -9.54 -15.97
CA THR A 168 -13.72 -9.40 -16.53
C THR A 168 -13.73 -9.55 -18.05
N ASP A 169 -12.60 -9.25 -18.71
CA ASP A 169 -12.47 -9.44 -20.17
C ASP A 169 -12.63 -10.90 -20.61
N ASP A 170 -12.30 -11.85 -19.73
CA ASP A 170 -12.43 -13.29 -19.97
C ASP A 170 -13.83 -13.84 -19.59
N GLY A 171 -14.79 -12.97 -19.23
CA GLY A 171 -16.19 -13.33 -18.94
C GLY A 171 -16.45 -13.82 -17.51
N GLU A 172 -15.49 -13.73 -16.60
CA GLU A 172 -15.70 -14.09 -15.20
C GLU A 172 -16.37 -12.95 -14.42
N ASN A 173 -17.36 -13.28 -13.58
CA ASN A 173 -18.04 -12.32 -12.70
C ASN A 173 -17.04 -11.63 -11.76
N LEU A 174 -17.12 -10.29 -11.65
CA LEU A 174 -16.14 -9.52 -10.85
C LEU A 174 -16.19 -9.84 -9.36
N ASP A 175 -17.37 -10.08 -8.77
CA ASP A 175 -17.49 -10.39 -7.35
C ASP A 175 -16.87 -11.77 -7.04
N GLU A 176 -17.10 -12.75 -7.91
CA GLU A 176 -16.45 -14.06 -7.84
C GLU A 176 -14.93 -13.93 -8.02
N ALA A 177 -14.51 -13.04 -8.91
CA ALA A 177 -13.10 -12.84 -9.18
C ALA A 177 -12.34 -12.22 -8.00
N ILE A 178 -12.95 -11.23 -7.35
CA ILE A 178 -12.42 -10.61 -6.14
C ILE A 178 -12.43 -11.62 -5.00
N PHE A 179 -13.53 -12.37 -4.81
CA PHE A 179 -13.62 -13.44 -3.81
C PHE A 179 -12.47 -14.44 -3.97
N ARG A 180 -12.20 -14.90 -5.20
CA ARG A 180 -11.12 -15.84 -5.49
C ARG A 180 -9.74 -15.26 -5.16
N GLN A 181 -9.48 -13.98 -5.45
CA GLN A 181 -8.21 -13.36 -5.04
C GLN A 181 -8.07 -13.28 -3.51
N ILE A 182 -9.15 -12.97 -2.79
CA ILE A 182 -9.15 -12.96 -1.31
C ILE A 182 -8.95 -14.39 -0.76
N ALA A 183 -9.53 -15.40 -1.38
CA ALA A 183 -9.30 -16.79 -1.04
C ALA A 183 -7.84 -17.22 -1.26
N LEU A 184 -7.22 -16.78 -2.37
CA LEU A 184 -5.80 -17.02 -2.63
C LEU A 184 -4.92 -16.33 -1.58
N LEU A 185 -5.25 -15.10 -1.17
CA LEU A 185 -4.58 -14.42 -0.06
C LEU A 185 -4.72 -15.21 1.26
N TRP A 186 -5.91 -15.75 1.57
CA TRP A 186 -6.16 -16.56 2.76
C TRP A 186 -5.29 -17.84 2.80
N GLN A 187 -5.12 -18.49 1.65
CA GLN A 187 -4.31 -19.70 1.51
C GLN A 187 -2.81 -19.40 1.39
N THR A 188 -2.44 -18.17 1.05
CA THR A 188 -1.05 -17.75 0.94
C THR A 188 -0.48 -17.44 2.31
N ARG A 189 0.65 -18.07 2.65
CA ARG A 189 1.38 -17.72 3.88
C ARG A 189 1.94 -16.30 3.76
N PRO A 190 1.59 -15.38 4.67
CA PRO A 190 1.96 -13.97 4.55
C PRO A 190 3.45 -13.72 4.81
N LEU A 191 4.04 -14.52 5.70
CA LEU A 191 5.44 -14.42 6.10
C LEU A 191 6.24 -15.57 5.49
N ARG A 192 7.45 -15.26 5.03
CA ARG A 192 8.45 -16.28 4.71
C ARG A 192 9.00 -16.85 6.02
N ARG A 193 9.28 -18.17 6.04
CA ARG A 193 9.95 -18.83 7.18
C ARG A 193 11.46 -18.55 7.22
N GLU A 194 12.04 -18.16 6.08
CA GLU A 194 13.46 -17.93 5.91
C GLU A 194 13.73 -16.45 5.66
N LYS A 195 14.84 -15.96 6.19
CA LYS A 195 15.33 -14.59 5.98
C LYS A 195 15.59 -14.41 4.48
N LEU A 196 15.12 -13.31 3.89
CA LEU A 196 15.44 -12.98 2.50
C LEU A 196 16.95 -12.89 2.35
N PHE A 197 17.49 -13.48 1.27
CA PHE A 197 18.87 -13.19 0.91
C PHE A 197 18.92 -11.76 0.39
N VAL A 198 20.05 -11.06 0.59
CA VAL A 198 20.27 -9.71 0.03
C VAL A 198 19.97 -9.66 -1.48
N GLN A 199 20.21 -10.76 -2.20
CA GLN A 199 19.86 -10.86 -3.61
C GLN A 199 18.35 -10.79 -3.88
N ASP A 200 17.52 -11.40 -3.04
CA ASP A 200 16.07 -11.32 -3.23
C ASP A 200 15.57 -9.87 -3.08
N GLU A 201 16.17 -9.11 -2.16
CA GLU A 201 15.84 -7.69 -1.95
C GLU A 201 16.27 -6.85 -3.16
N ILE A 202 17.47 -7.08 -3.69
CA ILE A 202 17.95 -6.44 -4.93
C ILE A 202 16.96 -6.72 -6.07
N ASP A 203 16.54 -7.97 -6.23
CA ASP A 203 15.65 -8.39 -7.33
C ASP A 203 14.25 -7.78 -7.22
N ASN A 204 13.73 -7.70 -5.99
CA ASN A 204 12.46 -7.05 -5.73
C ASN A 204 12.51 -5.56 -6.11
N VAL A 205 13.55 -4.84 -5.70
CA VAL A 205 13.71 -3.41 -6.01
C VAL A 205 13.82 -3.15 -7.50
N LEU A 206 14.55 -3.99 -8.22
CA LEU A 206 14.68 -3.87 -9.67
C LEU A 206 13.33 -4.05 -10.38
N THR A 207 12.45 -4.88 -9.82
CA THR A 207 11.07 -4.99 -10.30
C THR A 207 10.32 -3.67 -10.13
N TYR A 208 10.38 -3.05 -8.94
CA TYR A 208 9.76 -1.74 -8.71
C TYR A 208 10.34 -0.65 -9.62
N PHE A 209 11.66 -0.66 -9.83
CA PHE A 209 12.32 0.29 -10.71
C PHE A 209 11.78 0.18 -12.14
N ARG A 210 11.68 -1.04 -12.66
CA ARG A 210 11.19 -1.33 -14.02
C ARG A 210 9.70 -1.05 -14.18
N ASP A 211 8.89 -1.55 -13.27
CA ASP A 211 7.44 -1.58 -13.44
C ASP A 211 6.79 -0.25 -13.05
N ILE A 212 7.45 0.55 -12.20
CA ILE A 212 6.89 1.81 -11.69
C ILE A 212 7.74 3.01 -12.11
N PHE A 213 9.01 3.08 -11.73
CA PHE A 213 9.78 4.31 -11.87
C PHE A 213 10.12 4.63 -13.34
N LEU A 214 10.59 3.65 -14.10
CA LEU A 214 10.94 3.83 -15.52
C LEU A 214 9.78 4.33 -16.39
N PRO A 215 8.53 3.81 -16.29
CA PRO A 215 7.40 4.37 -17.02
C PRO A 215 6.88 5.68 -16.42
N THR A 216 6.89 5.82 -15.09
CA THR A 216 6.23 6.96 -14.42
C THR A 216 7.05 8.26 -14.51
N LEU A 217 8.38 8.19 -14.39
CA LEU A 217 9.23 9.39 -14.40
C LEU A 217 9.15 10.17 -15.71
N PRO A 218 9.31 9.57 -16.91
CA PRO A 218 9.13 10.27 -18.17
C PRO A 218 7.71 10.85 -18.31
N ALA A 219 6.69 10.11 -17.88
CA ALA A 219 5.31 10.57 -17.92
C ALA A 219 5.06 11.79 -17.01
N LEU A 220 5.70 11.83 -15.83
CA LEU A 220 5.69 13.00 -14.94
C LEU A 220 6.35 14.22 -15.61
N TYR A 221 7.54 14.05 -16.18
CA TYR A 221 8.23 15.13 -16.90
C TYR A 221 7.40 15.67 -18.07
N GLY A 222 6.73 14.80 -18.83
CA GLY A 222 5.83 15.23 -19.90
C GLY A 222 4.54 15.89 -19.39
N ARG A 223 4.08 15.60 -18.17
CA ARG A 223 3.00 16.35 -17.50
C ARG A 223 3.48 17.74 -17.09
N TRP A 224 4.66 17.85 -16.49
CA TRP A 224 5.21 19.13 -16.04
C TRP A 224 5.55 20.06 -17.18
N GLU A 225 6.09 19.54 -18.28
CA GLU A 225 6.35 20.31 -19.51
C GLU A 225 5.10 21.01 -20.03
N ARG A 226 3.94 20.34 -20.03
CA ARG A 226 2.67 20.94 -20.45
C ARG A 226 2.20 22.07 -19.54
N VAL A 227 2.50 22.00 -18.24
CA VAL A 227 2.13 23.04 -17.27
C VAL A 227 3.09 24.21 -17.33
N LEU A 228 4.40 23.92 -17.37
CA LEU A 228 5.47 24.91 -17.32
C LEU A 228 5.74 25.58 -18.67
N GLY A 229 5.32 24.96 -19.79
CA GLY A 229 5.58 25.45 -21.15
C GLY A 229 6.93 25.02 -21.73
N ALA A 230 7.81 24.44 -20.90
CA ALA A 230 9.07 23.84 -21.30
C ALA A 230 9.41 22.67 -20.37
N ARG A 231 10.19 21.72 -20.87
CA ARG A 231 10.63 20.57 -20.07
C ARG A 231 11.64 21.02 -19.00
N PRO A 232 11.38 20.81 -17.70
CA PRO A 232 12.35 21.13 -16.67
C PRO A 232 13.58 20.22 -16.77
N HIS A 233 14.72 20.69 -16.28
CA HIS A 233 15.94 19.87 -16.16
C HIS A 233 15.70 18.63 -15.29
N SER A 234 16.56 17.62 -15.42
CA SER A 234 16.47 16.40 -14.60
C SER A 234 16.86 16.68 -13.13
N PHE A 235 15.88 17.17 -12.37
CA PHE A 235 15.97 17.40 -10.94
C PHE A 235 15.52 16.20 -10.09
N LEU A 236 14.76 15.25 -10.64
CA LEU A 236 14.30 14.05 -9.93
C LEU A 236 15.12 12.83 -10.34
N ARG A 237 15.75 12.17 -9.37
CA ARG A 237 16.50 10.91 -9.54
C ARG A 237 16.02 9.88 -8.54
N VAL A 238 16.23 8.61 -8.81
CA VAL A 238 15.93 7.53 -7.85
C VAL A 238 17.23 7.03 -7.25
N GLY A 239 17.30 7.02 -5.92
CA GLY A 239 18.40 6.42 -5.17
C GLY A 239 18.04 5.03 -4.68
N ASN A 240 19.06 4.23 -4.37
CA ASN A 240 18.88 2.90 -3.79
C ASN A 240 19.99 2.59 -2.79
N TRP A 241 19.61 2.12 -1.60
CA TRP A 241 20.53 1.58 -0.58
C TRP A 241 20.57 0.05 -0.56
N ILE A 242 19.63 -0.61 -1.22
CA ILE A 242 19.47 -2.06 -1.14
C ILE A 242 20.58 -2.76 -1.91
N GLY A 243 21.31 -3.63 -1.22
CA GLY A 243 22.54 -4.26 -1.71
C GLY A 243 23.79 -3.39 -1.63
N GLY A 244 23.66 -2.14 -1.17
CA GLY A 244 24.77 -1.20 -0.99
C GLY A 244 25.06 -0.84 0.47
N ASP A 245 24.02 -0.66 1.27
CA ASP A 245 24.13 -0.34 2.69
C ASP A 245 24.64 -1.55 3.49
N ARG A 246 25.72 -1.34 4.24
CA ARG A 246 26.41 -2.37 5.03
C ARG A 246 26.29 -2.12 6.52
N ASP A 247 25.67 -1.01 6.94
CA ASP A 247 25.59 -0.68 8.35
C ASP A 247 24.79 -1.76 9.10
N GLY A 248 25.44 -2.41 10.08
CA GLY A 248 24.85 -3.52 10.83
C GLY A 248 24.49 -4.78 10.02
N ASN A 249 24.83 -4.89 8.73
CA ASN A 249 24.41 -6.01 7.87
C ASN A 249 25.60 -6.81 7.29
N PRO A 250 26.03 -7.93 7.92
CA PRO A 250 27.18 -8.72 7.46
C PRO A 250 26.93 -9.48 6.15
N PHE A 251 25.68 -9.50 5.66
CA PHE A 251 25.31 -10.20 4.44
C PHE A 251 25.49 -9.33 3.17
N VAL A 252 25.77 -8.04 3.31
CA VAL A 252 26.04 -7.13 2.19
C VAL A 252 27.55 -7.02 1.98
N GLN A 253 28.08 -7.80 1.05
CA GLN A 253 29.51 -7.84 0.72
C GLN A 253 29.76 -7.39 -0.72
N ALA A 254 31.03 -7.47 -1.16
CA ALA A 254 31.43 -7.04 -2.50
C ALA A 254 30.64 -7.72 -3.65
N PRO A 255 30.29 -9.02 -3.59
CA PRO A 255 29.44 -9.63 -4.61
C PRO A 255 28.04 -9.03 -4.71
N GLN A 256 27.40 -8.72 -3.58
CA GLN A 256 26.06 -8.12 -3.55
C GLN A 256 26.08 -6.71 -4.12
N LEU A 257 27.08 -5.90 -3.77
CA LEU A 257 27.24 -4.56 -4.34
C LEU A 257 27.45 -4.62 -5.87
N ARG A 258 28.26 -5.55 -6.36
CA ARG A 258 28.45 -5.76 -7.80
C ARG A 258 27.15 -6.19 -8.49
N SER A 259 26.38 -7.08 -7.86
CA SER A 259 25.07 -7.50 -8.38
C SER A 259 24.09 -6.33 -8.45
N ALA A 260 23.94 -5.57 -7.36
CA ALA A 260 23.04 -4.42 -7.30
C ALA A 260 23.35 -3.38 -8.38
N LEU A 261 24.63 -3.05 -8.58
CA LEU A 261 25.06 -2.13 -9.63
C LEU A 261 24.85 -2.71 -11.03
N GLY A 262 25.36 -3.91 -11.30
CA GLY A 262 25.30 -4.53 -12.62
C GLY A 262 23.86 -4.72 -13.11
N ARG A 263 23.01 -5.30 -12.25
CA ARG A 263 21.59 -5.51 -12.57
C ARG A 263 20.80 -4.21 -12.63
N GLY A 264 21.17 -3.20 -11.85
CA GLY A 264 20.61 -1.86 -11.95
C GLY A 264 20.86 -1.24 -13.33
N CYS A 265 22.09 -1.37 -13.84
CA CYS A 265 22.43 -0.93 -15.19
C CYS A 265 21.66 -1.72 -16.26
N GLU A 266 21.57 -3.05 -16.14
CA GLU A 266 20.80 -3.88 -17.07
C GLU A 266 19.32 -3.47 -17.11
N ALA A 267 18.72 -3.22 -15.94
CA ALA A 267 17.32 -2.81 -15.85
C ALA A 267 17.05 -1.44 -16.50
N ALA A 268 18.03 -0.54 -16.54
CA ALA A 268 17.91 0.76 -17.19
C ALA A 268 18.13 0.71 -18.72
N LEU A 269 18.79 -0.34 -19.22
CA LEU A 269 19.08 -0.53 -20.65
C LEU A 269 18.03 -1.39 -21.37
N ALA A 270 17.28 -2.21 -20.63
CA ALA A 270 16.23 -3.09 -21.14
C ALA A 270 14.93 -2.33 -21.45
#